data_AF-A0A817A3K8-F1
#
_entry.id   AF-A0A817A3K8-F1
#
_cell.length_a   1.000
_cell.length_b   1.000
_cell.length_c   1.000
_cell.angle_alpha   90.00
_cell.angle_beta   90.00
_cell.angle_gamma   90.00
#
_symmetry.space_group_name_H-M   'P 1'
#
loop_
_entity.id
_entity.type
_entity.pdbx_description
1 polymer ?
#
loop_
_entity_poly.entity_id
_entity_poly.type
_entity_poly.pdbx_seq_one_letter_code
_entity_poly.pdbx_strand_id
1 'polypeptide(L)'
;MILIIGTIPIILDMYDDSSSASEGEEIGETKEIAQSLACLTSQNAYHVAPQLLYELQVEIFARVPCPEYWKLQFLNKQFSQLLKSSEIFRTRRELGLVKPYFFMLSRSDRRWTMYDEDFKTSQRLPKLSSGVSFFSGDKETTCVGTQLIVIWRSEEGIRVWRYELAMHKWFKGPEMITPRVMFASASHGTNAFFAGGFTISKNGVEVVSIVEKYNTETKTWASIPPMHRRRKLCSGCFLRGKFYVIGGQNENDENLTCAESYDEETNSWELIPNMLADMSLSISQAPPRIAVVNDTLYLLDTSLNELRVYNVNTNTSKKLGTIPVMAHVTKGWGVVFKSVKDNLMLIGASFNRLHSRKRGIYKSCPSPDMEEIHWEEICCRGGSLNHYILNCCVMLA
;
A
#
# COMPACT_ATOMS: atom_id res chain seq x y z
N MET A 1 26.11 -3.16 18.62
CA MET A 1 25.02 -2.24 18.29
C MET A 1 25.47 -1.41 17.09
N ILE A 2 25.22 -1.89 15.87
CA ILE A 2 25.67 -1.21 14.64
C ILE A 2 24.53 -0.27 14.23
N LEU A 3 24.77 1.03 14.36
CA LEU A 3 23.91 2.07 13.80
C LEU A 3 23.92 1.91 12.27
N ILE A 4 22.74 1.71 11.69
CA ILE A 4 22.53 1.75 10.25
C ILE A 4 22.51 3.22 9.84
N ILE A 5 23.52 3.65 9.08
CA ILE A 5 23.56 4.95 8.42
C ILE A 5 22.40 4.98 7.42
N GLY A 6 21.36 5.74 7.75
CA GLY A 6 20.10 5.80 7.00
C GLY A 6 18.86 6.02 7.87
N THR A 7 18.97 5.83 9.19
CA THR A 7 17.89 6.10 10.14
C THR A 7 17.92 7.55 10.64
N ILE A 8 16.77 8.24 10.58
CA ILE A 8 16.57 9.48 11.34
C ILE A 8 16.61 9.11 12.84
N PRO A 9 17.38 9.82 13.69
CA PRO A 9 17.48 9.52 15.11
C PRO A 9 16.12 9.67 15.81
N ILE A 10 15.76 8.66 16.60
CA ILE A 10 14.60 8.68 17.50
C ILE A 10 15.11 9.19 18.85
N ILE A 11 14.73 10.42 19.21
CA ILE A 11 14.82 10.91 20.59
C ILE A 11 13.53 10.48 21.30
N LEU A 12 13.68 9.67 22.35
CA LEU A 12 12.63 9.26 23.28
C LEU A 12 12.59 10.28 24.42
N ASP A 13 11.51 11.05 24.53
CA ASP A 13 11.16 11.69 25.80
C ASP A 13 10.15 10.80 26.51
N MET A 14 10.56 10.28 27.67
CA MET A 14 9.70 9.61 28.62
C MET A 14 8.92 10.66 29.39
N TYR A 15 7.60 10.53 29.45
CA TYR A 15 6.84 10.99 30.61
C TYR A 15 5.82 9.93 30.99
N ASP A 16 6.01 9.50 32.22
CA ASP A 16 5.17 8.65 33.06
C ASP A 16 3.89 9.43 33.39
N ASP A 17 2.73 8.78 33.33
CA ASP A 17 1.58 9.25 34.09
C ASP A 17 0.71 8.04 34.47
N SER A 18 0.75 7.79 35.77
CA SER A 18 -0.03 6.80 36.49
C SER A 18 -1.29 7.49 37.02
N SER A 19 -2.45 6.87 36.84
CA SER A 19 -3.60 7.15 37.69
C SER A 19 -4.52 5.94 37.74
N SER A 20 -4.52 5.31 38.91
CA SER A 20 -5.49 4.35 39.41
C SER A 20 -6.84 4.99 39.71
N ALA A 21 -7.96 4.29 39.46
CA ALA A 21 -9.21 4.50 40.20
C ALA A 21 -10.08 3.22 40.23
N SER A 22 -10.19 2.71 41.46
CA SER A 22 -11.26 1.94 42.14
C SER A 22 -12.38 1.23 41.37
N GLU A 23 -12.54 -0.04 41.76
CA GLU A 23 -13.73 -0.88 41.66
C GLU A 23 -14.90 -0.35 42.52
N GLY A 24 -16.12 -0.59 42.05
CA GLY A 24 -17.36 -0.46 42.81
C GLY A 24 -18.40 -1.42 42.23
N GLU A 25 -18.80 -2.40 43.04
CA GLU A 25 -19.93 -3.30 42.81
C GLU A 25 -21.26 -2.56 42.96
N GLU A 26 -22.26 -2.92 42.14
CA GLU A 26 -23.65 -2.86 42.55
C GLU A 26 -24.48 -3.94 41.82
N ILE A 27 -25.13 -4.78 42.62
CA ILE A 27 -26.08 -5.83 42.25
C ILE A 27 -27.48 -5.24 42.39
N GLY A 28 -28.33 -5.38 41.37
CA GLY A 28 -29.76 -5.02 41.51
C GLY A 28 -30.60 -5.20 40.25
N GLU A 29 -31.44 -6.23 40.27
CA GLU A 29 -32.79 -6.30 39.67
C GLU A 29 -32.98 -6.20 38.14
N THR A 30 -33.13 -7.35 37.48
CA THR A 30 -34.06 -7.51 36.33
C THR A 30 -34.52 -8.96 36.21
N LYS A 31 -35.40 -9.38 37.14
CA LYS A 31 -36.16 -10.63 37.05
C LYS A 31 -37.65 -10.32 36.94
N GLU A 32 -38.10 -9.64 35.87
CA GLU A 32 -39.54 -9.53 35.59
C GLU A 32 -39.93 -9.00 34.19
N ILE A 33 -39.23 -9.41 33.11
CA ILE A 33 -39.72 -9.17 31.72
C ILE A 33 -39.66 -10.44 30.85
N ALA A 34 -39.13 -11.56 31.35
CA ALA A 34 -38.94 -12.79 30.56
C ALA A 34 -40.19 -13.70 30.48
N GLN A 35 -41.34 -13.31 31.00
CA GLN A 35 -42.55 -14.16 31.03
C GLN A 35 -43.72 -13.67 30.17
N SER A 36 -43.58 -12.58 29.40
CA SER A 36 -44.67 -12.08 28.52
C SER A 36 -44.47 -12.33 27.02
N LEU A 37 -43.47 -13.11 26.60
CA LEU A 37 -43.24 -13.45 25.17
C LEU A 37 -43.47 -14.94 24.83
N ALA A 38 -43.98 -15.73 25.79
CA ALA A 38 -44.22 -17.16 25.61
C ALA A 38 -45.65 -17.52 25.14
N CYS A 39 -46.42 -16.56 24.64
CA CYS A 39 -47.78 -16.81 24.16
C CYS A 39 -48.08 -16.11 22.83
N LEU A 40 -47.40 -16.54 21.77
CA LEU A 40 -47.93 -16.53 20.41
C LEU A 40 -47.38 -17.76 19.69
N THR A 41 -48.01 -18.90 19.97
CA THR A 41 -47.78 -20.17 19.30
C THR A 41 -48.18 -20.10 17.83
N SER A 42 -47.27 -20.60 16.99
CA SER A 42 -47.50 -21.31 15.74
C SER A 42 -48.83 -21.06 15.01
N GLN A 43 -48.82 -20.13 14.08
CA GLN A 43 -49.66 -20.24 12.89
C GLN A 43 -48.76 -20.18 11.66
N ASN A 44 -48.90 -21.22 10.84
CA ASN A 44 -48.20 -21.45 9.58
C ASN A 44 -48.32 -20.24 8.65
N ALA A 45 -47.27 -19.43 8.60
CA ALA A 45 -46.97 -18.59 7.46
C ALA A 45 -45.67 -19.09 6.85
N TYR A 46 -45.76 -20.15 6.04
CA TYR A 46 -44.78 -20.39 4.98
C TYR A 46 -44.90 -19.27 3.95
N HIS A 47 -44.60 -18.03 4.34
CA HIS A 47 -44.15 -17.03 3.39
C HIS A 47 -42.76 -17.48 2.97
N VAL A 48 -42.70 -18.33 1.95
CA VAL A 48 -41.52 -18.42 1.10
C VAL A 48 -41.41 -17.05 0.44
N ALA A 49 -40.80 -16.11 1.15
CA ALA A 49 -40.31 -14.90 0.53
C ALA A 49 -39.46 -15.37 -0.67
N PRO A 50 -39.74 -14.91 -1.90
CA PRO A 50 -39.00 -15.36 -3.06
C PRO A 50 -37.52 -15.14 -2.77
N GLN A 51 -36.77 -16.25 -2.63
CA GLN A 51 -35.34 -16.17 -2.39
C GLN A 51 -34.76 -15.56 -3.66
N LEU A 52 -34.21 -14.35 -3.51
CA LEU A 52 -33.52 -13.67 -4.60
C LEU A 52 -32.45 -14.63 -5.16
N LEU A 53 -32.34 -14.73 -6.49
CA LEU A 53 -31.33 -15.57 -7.12
C LEU A 53 -29.94 -15.21 -6.56
N TYR A 54 -29.09 -16.19 -6.29
CA TYR A 54 -27.77 -15.94 -5.68
C TYR A 54 -26.95 -14.91 -6.48
N GLU A 55 -26.97 -14.99 -7.81
CA GLU A 55 -26.28 -14.04 -8.69
C GLU A 55 -26.76 -12.61 -8.49
N LEU A 56 -28.09 -12.41 -8.37
CA LEU A 56 -28.67 -11.10 -8.08
C LEU A 56 -28.27 -10.60 -6.69
N GLN A 57 -28.11 -11.49 -5.69
CA GLN A 57 -27.60 -11.10 -4.37
C GLN A 57 -26.16 -10.60 -4.46
N VAL A 58 -25.28 -11.32 -5.16
CA VAL A 58 -23.88 -10.93 -5.37
C VAL A 58 -23.81 -9.57 -6.09
N GLU A 59 -24.63 -9.39 -7.12
CA GLU A 59 -24.75 -8.12 -7.85
C GLU A 59 -25.21 -6.95 -6.96
N ILE A 60 -26.18 -7.16 -6.08
CA ILE A 60 -26.63 -6.14 -5.13
C ILE A 60 -25.48 -5.80 -4.18
N PHE A 61 -24.80 -6.80 -3.61
CA PHE A 61 -23.68 -6.56 -2.69
C PHE A 61 -22.47 -5.93 -3.37
N ALA A 62 -22.22 -6.24 -4.64
CA ALA A 62 -21.20 -5.57 -5.44
C ALA A 62 -21.43 -4.05 -5.51
N ARG A 63 -22.65 -3.56 -5.36
CA ARG A 63 -22.99 -2.12 -5.34
C ARG A 63 -22.91 -1.47 -3.96
N VAL A 64 -22.85 -2.27 -2.88
CA VAL A 64 -22.60 -1.76 -1.52
C VAL A 64 -21.17 -1.21 -1.44
N PRO A 65 -20.90 -0.11 -0.72
CA PRO A 65 -19.54 0.40 -0.53
C PRO A 65 -18.62 -0.64 0.16
N CYS A 66 -17.42 -0.87 -0.36
CA CYS A 66 -16.45 -1.82 0.20
C CYS A 66 -16.18 -1.66 1.71
N PRO A 67 -16.11 -0.44 2.31
CA PRO A 67 -15.93 -0.27 3.76
C PRO A 67 -17.02 -0.90 4.64
N GLU A 68 -18.18 -1.22 4.05
CA GLU A 68 -19.35 -1.78 4.73
C GLU A 68 -19.43 -3.31 4.63
N TYR A 69 -18.60 -3.94 3.80
CA TYR A 69 -18.68 -5.37 3.49
C TYR A 69 -18.57 -6.28 4.70
N TRP A 70 -17.71 -5.93 5.65
CA TRP A 70 -17.52 -6.71 6.87
C TRP A 70 -18.81 -6.83 7.69
N LYS A 71 -19.81 -5.93 7.51
CA LYS A 71 -21.11 -6.05 8.18
C LYS A 71 -21.95 -7.19 7.62
N LEU A 72 -21.76 -7.55 6.35
CA LEU A 72 -22.50 -8.64 5.69
C LEU A 72 -22.21 -10.00 6.35
N GLN A 73 -21.06 -10.16 7.00
CA GLN A 73 -20.69 -11.41 7.69
C GLN A 73 -21.65 -11.77 8.84
N PHE A 74 -22.35 -10.78 9.41
CA PHE A 74 -23.27 -10.97 10.54
C PHE A 74 -24.70 -11.28 10.11
N LEU A 75 -25.02 -11.12 8.81
CA LEU A 75 -26.38 -11.33 8.30
C LEU A 75 -26.70 -12.83 8.16
N ASN A 76 -25.81 -13.61 7.53
CA ASN A 76 -25.94 -15.07 7.43
C ASN A 76 -24.62 -15.76 7.02
N LYS A 77 -24.61 -17.10 7.07
CA LYS A 77 -23.43 -17.93 6.71
C LYS A 77 -23.04 -17.82 5.24
N GLN A 78 -24.01 -17.68 4.33
CA GLN A 78 -23.76 -17.57 2.89
C GLN A 78 -23.00 -16.28 2.56
N PHE A 79 -23.39 -15.15 3.15
CA PHE A 79 -22.69 -13.87 2.96
C PHE A 79 -21.32 -13.88 3.63
N SER A 80 -21.19 -14.53 4.78
CA SER A 80 -19.88 -14.76 5.40
C SER A 80 -18.95 -15.59 4.50
N GLN A 81 -19.47 -16.59 3.78
CA GLN A 81 -18.70 -17.36 2.79
C GLN A 81 -18.37 -16.54 1.55
N LEU A 82 -19.34 -15.76 1.04
CA LEU A 82 -19.17 -14.89 -0.10
C LEU A 82 -18.03 -13.87 0.13
N LEU A 83 -17.94 -13.26 1.32
CA LEU A 83 -16.85 -12.33 1.68
C LEU A 83 -15.45 -12.96 1.70
N LYS A 84 -15.37 -14.29 1.88
CA LYS A 84 -14.10 -15.04 1.83
C LYS A 84 -13.72 -15.42 0.39
N SER A 85 -14.66 -15.32 -0.54
CA SER A 85 -14.44 -15.53 -1.96
C SER A 85 -13.98 -14.25 -2.65
N SER A 86 -13.49 -14.37 -3.88
CA SER A 86 -13.19 -13.22 -4.75
C SER A 86 -14.39 -12.78 -5.60
N GLU A 87 -15.56 -13.41 -5.43
CA GLU A 87 -16.72 -13.29 -6.33
C GLU A 87 -17.32 -11.89 -6.35
N ILE A 88 -17.53 -11.25 -5.18
CA ILE A 88 -18.03 -9.87 -5.11
C ILE A 88 -17.09 -8.92 -5.87
N PHE A 89 -15.77 -9.06 -5.68
CA PHE A 89 -14.80 -8.18 -6.33
C PHE A 89 -14.63 -8.47 -7.82
N ARG A 90 -14.83 -9.72 -8.25
CA ARG A 90 -14.91 -10.06 -9.67
C ARG A 90 -16.13 -9.39 -10.31
N THR A 91 -17.30 -9.53 -9.69
CA THR A 91 -18.55 -8.89 -10.12
C THR A 91 -18.42 -7.37 -10.18
N ARG A 92 -17.75 -6.74 -9.21
CA ARG A 92 -17.46 -5.29 -9.24
C ARG A 92 -16.61 -4.87 -10.43
N ARG A 93 -15.60 -5.67 -10.80
CA ARG A 93 -14.79 -5.41 -12.00
C ARG A 93 -15.64 -5.48 -13.26
N GLU A 94 -16.46 -6.52 -13.38
CA GLU A 94 -17.36 -6.72 -14.54
C GLU A 94 -18.38 -5.59 -14.68
N LEU A 95 -18.90 -5.08 -13.56
CA LEU A 95 -19.85 -3.97 -13.52
C LEU A 95 -19.20 -2.57 -13.59
N GLY A 96 -17.88 -2.46 -13.67
CA GLY A 96 -17.17 -1.16 -13.69
C GLY A 96 -17.28 -0.36 -12.38
N LEU A 97 -17.48 -1.04 -11.24
CA LEU A 97 -17.71 -0.42 -9.93
C LEU A 97 -16.44 -0.21 -9.10
N VAL A 98 -15.27 -0.55 -9.65
CA VAL A 98 -13.98 -0.52 -8.97
C VAL A 98 -13.58 0.91 -8.63
N LYS A 99 -13.20 1.14 -7.37
CA LYS A 99 -12.75 2.45 -6.90
C LYS A 99 -11.36 2.35 -6.26
N PRO A 100 -10.55 3.41 -6.33
CA PRO A 100 -9.28 3.45 -5.65
C PRO A 100 -9.47 3.81 -4.18
N TYR A 101 -8.70 3.15 -3.33
CA TYR A 101 -8.61 3.39 -1.91
C TYR A 101 -7.16 3.58 -1.50
N PHE A 102 -6.88 4.66 -0.76
CA PHE A 102 -5.55 4.96 -0.25
C PHE A 102 -5.39 4.44 1.17
N PHE A 103 -4.47 3.50 1.36
CA PHE A 103 -4.06 3.05 2.68
C PHE A 103 -2.83 3.84 3.10
N MET A 104 -2.95 4.60 4.18
CA MET A 104 -1.87 5.46 4.66
C MET A 104 -1.53 5.15 6.12
N LEU A 105 -0.22 5.13 6.39
CA LEU A 105 0.34 5.10 7.73
C LEU A 105 1.15 6.38 7.93
N SER A 106 0.82 7.12 8.99
CA SER A 106 1.53 8.35 9.36
C SER A 106 2.27 8.17 10.68
N ARG A 107 3.26 9.02 10.96
CA ARG A 107 4.12 8.91 12.16
C ARG A 107 3.37 9.07 13.47
N SER A 108 2.30 9.88 13.49
CA SER A 108 1.50 10.10 14.70
C SER A 108 0.37 9.08 14.86
N ASP A 109 -0.03 8.40 13.78
CA ASP A 109 -1.09 7.40 13.85
C ASP A 109 -0.48 6.00 14.03
N ARG A 110 -0.93 5.32 15.08
CA ARG A 110 -0.55 3.93 15.34
C ARG A 110 -1.39 2.94 14.54
N ARG A 111 -2.32 3.41 13.70
CA ARG A 111 -3.18 2.63 12.84
C ARG A 111 -3.07 3.10 11.39
N TRP A 112 -3.31 2.15 10.49
CA TRP A 112 -3.56 2.46 9.10
C TRP A 112 -4.91 3.16 8.95
N THR A 113 -4.97 4.15 8.08
CA THR A 113 -6.22 4.81 7.68
C THR A 113 -6.44 4.62 6.19
N MET A 114 -7.63 4.15 5.83
CA MET A 114 -8.09 4.04 4.45
C MET A 114 -8.87 5.31 4.08
N TYR A 115 -8.57 5.88 2.93
CA TYR A 115 -9.28 7.02 2.36
C TYR A 115 -9.90 6.62 1.01
N ASP A 116 -11.03 7.23 0.68
CA ASP A 116 -11.59 7.15 -0.68
C ASP A 116 -10.77 7.99 -1.68
N GLU A 117 -11.11 7.85 -2.96
CA GLU A 117 -10.44 8.52 -4.09
C GLU A 117 -10.27 10.04 -3.90
N ASP A 118 -11.32 10.68 -3.36
CA ASP A 118 -11.40 12.13 -3.20
C ASP A 118 -10.93 12.62 -1.81
N PHE A 119 -10.50 11.72 -0.92
CA PHE A 119 -10.17 12.04 0.48
C PHE A 119 -11.31 12.74 1.23
N LYS A 120 -12.55 12.39 0.89
CA LYS A 120 -13.78 12.89 1.53
C LYS A 120 -14.17 12.03 2.72
N THR A 121 -13.96 10.72 2.62
CA THR A 121 -14.25 9.76 3.68
C THR A 121 -12.98 9.04 4.11
N SER A 122 -12.92 8.68 5.39
CA SER A 122 -11.82 7.90 5.93
C SER A 122 -12.31 6.87 6.94
N GLN A 123 -11.63 5.73 6.97
CA GLN A 123 -11.89 4.65 7.91
C GLN A 123 -10.57 4.19 8.51
N ARG A 124 -10.46 4.21 9.83
CA ARG A 124 -9.32 3.61 10.52
C ARG A 124 -9.43 2.09 10.46
N LEU A 125 -8.35 1.43 10.09
CA LEU A 125 -8.26 -0.01 10.12
C LEU A 125 -8.17 -0.52 11.57
N PRO A 126 -8.45 -1.82 11.82
CA PRO A 126 -8.18 -2.43 13.10
C PRO A 126 -6.71 -2.28 13.46
N LYS A 127 -6.41 -2.18 14.76
CA LYS A 127 -5.02 -2.17 15.24
C LYS A 127 -4.34 -3.46 14.79
N LEU A 128 -3.13 -3.32 14.24
CA LEU A 128 -2.25 -4.47 14.06
C LEU A 128 -1.71 -4.86 15.45
N SER A 129 -2.06 -6.05 15.94
CA SER A 129 -1.54 -6.59 17.19
C SER A 129 -0.12 -7.09 16.97
N SER A 130 0.82 -6.17 16.88
CA SER A 130 2.25 -6.44 16.80
C SER A 130 2.91 -5.61 17.89
N GLY A 131 3.81 -6.22 18.65
CA GLY A 131 4.47 -5.62 19.81
C GLY A 131 5.20 -4.31 19.51
N VAL A 132 5.94 -3.81 20.51
CA VAL A 132 6.61 -2.49 20.48
C VAL A 132 7.45 -2.26 19.21
N SER A 133 8.10 -3.32 18.71
CA SER A 133 8.94 -3.29 17.49
C SER A 133 8.21 -2.94 16.19
N PHE A 134 6.88 -3.02 16.14
CA PHE A 134 6.12 -2.57 14.98
C PHE A 134 6.29 -1.07 14.74
N PHE A 135 6.49 -0.26 15.78
CA PHE A 135 6.51 1.20 15.64
C PHE A 135 7.91 1.77 15.38
N SER A 136 8.96 0.97 15.56
CA SER A 136 10.36 1.40 15.41
C SER A 136 11.00 1.03 14.06
N GLY A 137 10.38 0.13 13.27
CA GLY A 137 10.91 -0.31 11.97
C GLY A 137 10.17 0.26 10.75
N ASP A 138 10.92 0.50 9.67
CA ASP A 138 10.37 0.79 8.35
C ASP A 138 9.47 -0.36 7.87
N LYS A 139 8.37 0.01 7.22
CA LYS A 139 7.37 -0.93 6.70
C LYS A 139 7.31 -0.80 5.20
N GLU A 140 7.36 -1.94 4.56
CA GLU A 140 7.15 -2.10 3.14
C GLU A 140 5.73 -2.57 2.91
N THR A 141 5.12 -2.09 1.84
CA THR A 141 3.75 -2.45 1.52
C THR A 141 3.53 -2.61 0.04
N THR A 142 2.65 -3.54 -0.28
CA THR A 142 2.10 -3.69 -1.62
C THR A 142 0.65 -4.10 -1.51
N CYS A 143 -0.18 -3.56 -2.40
CA CYS A 143 -1.58 -3.91 -2.54
C CYS A 143 -1.70 -4.87 -3.72
N VAL A 144 -2.37 -6.00 -3.51
CA VAL A 144 -2.57 -7.03 -4.55
C VAL A 144 -3.95 -7.63 -4.40
N GLY A 145 -4.72 -7.61 -5.50
CA GLY A 145 -6.16 -7.82 -5.44
C GLY A 145 -6.79 -6.90 -4.40
N THR A 146 -7.45 -7.49 -3.39
CA THR A 146 -8.10 -6.77 -2.28
C THR A 146 -7.39 -6.94 -0.94
N GLN A 147 -6.09 -7.27 -1.01
CA GLN A 147 -5.22 -7.43 0.14
C GLN A 147 -4.20 -6.29 0.19
N LEU A 148 -3.98 -5.74 1.39
CA LEU A 148 -2.82 -4.92 1.70
C LEU A 148 -1.80 -5.80 2.43
N ILE A 149 -0.65 -6.02 1.82
CA ILE A 149 0.48 -6.74 2.41
C ILE A 149 1.39 -5.73 3.09
N VAL A 150 1.75 -6.00 4.34
CA VAL A 150 2.69 -5.21 5.15
C VAL A 150 3.82 -6.10 5.61
N ILE A 151 5.04 -5.72 5.26
CA ILE A 151 6.27 -6.46 5.57
C ILE A 151 7.19 -5.52 6.35
N TRP A 152 7.80 -6.03 7.42
CA TRP A 152 8.78 -5.27 8.18
C TRP A 152 9.75 -6.19 8.92
N ARG A 153 10.84 -5.60 9.38
CA ARG A 153 11.79 -6.23 10.28
C ARG A 153 11.38 -6.03 11.74
N SER A 154 11.19 -7.12 12.47
CA SER A 154 11.03 -7.15 13.93
C SER A 154 12.29 -7.71 14.60
N GLU A 155 12.33 -7.70 15.94
CA GLU A 155 13.40 -8.33 16.74
C GLU A 155 13.53 -9.83 16.45
N GLU A 156 12.39 -10.49 16.20
CA GLU A 156 12.30 -11.91 15.93
C GLU A 156 12.39 -12.23 14.41
N GLY A 157 12.89 -11.30 13.59
CA GLY A 157 13.04 -11.45 12.14
C GLY A 157 11.98 -10.74 11.31
N ILE A 158 11.90 -11.07 10.01
CA ILE A 158 10.93 -10.46 9.10
C ILE A 158 9.51 -10.94 9.44
N ARG A 159 8.53 -10.05 9.34
CA ARG A 159 7.11 -10.32 9.58
C ARG A 159 6.31 -9.93 8.37
N VAL A 160 5.37 -10.79 7.98
CA VAL A 160 4.41 -10.55 6.90
C VAL A 160 3.01 -10.54 7.50
N TRP A 161 2.27 -9.47 7.26
CA TRP A 161 0.85 -9.36 7.60
C TRP A 161 0.04 -8.97 6.38
N ARG A 162 -1.20 -9.44 6.36
CA ARG A 162 -2.16 -9.13 5.29
C ARG A 162 -3.45 -8.61 5.88
N TYR A 163 -3.89 -7.46 5.40
CA TYR A 163 -5.23 -6.95 5.67
C TYR A 163 -6.15 -7.37 4.52
N GLU A 164 -7.29 -7.96 4.86
CA GLU A 164 -8.33 -8.32 3.90
C GLU A 164 -9.46 -7.29 3.97
N LEU A 165 -9.71 -6.58 2.86
CA LEU A 165 -10.68 -5.49 2.79
C LEU A 165 -12.10 -5.94 3.14
N ALA A 166 -12.57 -7.04 2.54
CA ALA A 166 -13.92 -7.55 2.72
C ALA A 166 -14.25 -7.90 4.18
N MET A 167 -13.26 -8.42 4.92
CA MET A 167 -13.43 -8.82 6.31
C MET A 167 -13.10 -7.70 7.31
N HIS A 168 -12.54 -6.59 6.83
CA HIS A 168 -11.98 -5.52 7.67
C HIS A 168 -11.09 -6.07 8.79
N LYS A 169 -10.16 -6.97 8.43
CA LYS A 169 -9.38 -7.74 9.41
C LYS A 169 -7.95 -8.00 8.96
N TRP A 170 -7.04 -7.99 9.92
CA TRP A 170 -5.64 -8.39 9.74
C TRP A 170 -5.46 -9.89 10.00
N PHE A 171 -4.60 -10.51 9.21
CA PHE A 171 -4.16 -11.89 9.36
C PHE A 171 -2.63 -11.94 9.30
N LYS A 172 -2.03 -12.87 10.06
CA LYS A 172 -0.63 -13.25 9.82
C LYS A 172 -0.54 -13.79 8.39
N GLY A 173 0.39 -13.24 7.62
CA GLY A 173 0.67 -13.67 6.26
C GLY A 173 1.60 -14.90 6.25
N PRO A 174 1.63 -15.66 5.15
CA PRO A 174 2.66 -16.67 4.94
C PRO A 174 4.03 -15.99 4.88
N GLU A 175 5.03 -16.63 5.46
CA GLU A 175 6.40 -16.11 5.48
C GLU A 175 7.01 -16.16 4.07
N MET A 176 7.82 -15.15 3.74
CA MET A 176 8.58 -15.12 2.49
C MET A 176 9.52 -16.33 2.44
N ILE A 177 9.83 -16.84 1.25
CA ILE A 177 10.79 -17.95 1.11
C ILE A 177 12.17 -17.48 1.60
N THR A 178 12.56 -16.27 1.19
CA THR A 178 13.76 -15.60 1.65
C THR A 178 13.39 -14.32 2.40
N PRO A 179 13.35 -14.35 3.76
CA PRO A 179 13.11 -13.18 4.59
C PRO A 179 14.08 -12.02 4.28
N ARG A 180 13.55 -10.90 3.80
CA ARG A 180 14.34 -9.71 3.43
C ARG A 180 13.51 -8.43 3.52
N VAL A 181 14.18 -7.28 3.37
CA VAL A 181 13.58 -5.94 3.28
C VAL A 181 14.35 -5.08 2.26
N MET A 182 13.85 -3.87 2.00
CA MET A 182 14.36 -2.88 1.04
C MET A 182 14.33 -3.36 -0.41
N PHE A 183 13.32 -4.16 -0.75
CA PHE A 183 13.10 -4.69 -2.10
C PHE A 183 12.16 -3.79 -2.91
N ALA A 184 12.22 -3.93 -4.24
CA ALA A 184 11.18 -3.43 -5.12
C ALA A 184 9.93 -4.31 -5.02
N SER A 185 8.75 -3.73 -5.12
CA SER A 185 7.51 -4.51 -5.28
C SER A 185 6.50 -3.85 -6.20
N ALA A 186 5.73 -4.68 -6.91
CA ALA A 186 4.60 -4.28 -7.74
C ALA A 186 3.60 -5.45 -7.87
N SER A 187 2.36 -5.16 -8.20
CA SER A 187 1.32 -6.18 -8.39
C SER A 187 0.78 -6.19 -9.82
N HIS A 188 0.41 -7.38 -10.27
CA HIS A 188 -0.26 -7.63 -11.54
C HIS A 188 -1.26 -8.76 -11.36
N GLY A 189 -2.55 -8.47 -11.58
CA GLY A 189 -3.64 -9.41 -11.30
C GLY A 189 -3.67 -9.83 -9.83
N THR A 190 -3.59 -11.14 -9.60
CA THR A 190 -3.58 -11.78 -8.26
C THR A 190 -2.18 -12.01 -7.71
N ASN A 191 -1.14 -11.59 -8.43
CA ASN A 191 0.25 -11.78 -8.06
C ASN A 191 0.89 -10.46 -7.62
N ALA A 192 1.71 -10.53 -6.57
CA ALA A 192 2.62 -9.46 -6.16
C ALA A 192 4.05 -9.94 -6.31
N PHE A 193 4.92 -9.13 -6.91
CA PHE A 193 6.32 -9.43 -7.19
C PHE A 193 7.21 -8.64 -6.23
N PHE A 194 8.29 -9.27 -5.80
CA PHE A 194 9.21 -8.74 -4.80
C PHE A 194 10.65 -9.02 -5.24
N ALA A 195 11.41 -7.99 -5.61
CA ALA A 195 12.73 -8.15 -6.22
C ALA A 195 13.84 -7.42 -5.46
N GLY A 196 14.96 -8.12 -5.26
CA GLY A 196 16.13 -7.60 -4.59
C GLY A 196 15.91 -7.45 -3.08
N GLY A 197 16.47 -6.40 -2.51
CA GLY A 197 16.54 -6.17 -1.07
C GLY A 197 17.80 -6.76 -0.45
N PHE A 198 17.82 -6.84 0.88
CA PHE A 198 18.89 -7.51 1.60
C PHE A 198 18.37 -8.47 2.67
N THR A 199 19.10 -9.56 2.85
CA THR A 199 18.89 -10.53 3.91
C THR A 199 19.78 -10.19 5.10
N ILE A 200 19.39 -10.68 6.28
CA ILE A 200 20.19 -10.53 7.50
C ILE A 200 20.42 -11.91 8.06
N SER A 201 21.68 -12.30 8.12
CA SER A 201 22.10 -13.59 8.67
C SER A 201 23.17 -13.39 9.74
N LYS A 202 23.63 -14.50 10.34
CA LYS A 202 24.79 -14.48 11.26
C LYS A 202 26.05 -13.92 10.60
N ASN A 203 26.14 -14.00 9.27
CA ASN A 203 27.31 -13.56 8.50
C ASN A 203 27.23 -12.08 8.09
N GLY A 204 26.18 -11.36 8.52
CA GLY A 204 25.97 -9.95 8.22
C GLY A 204 24.80 -9.69 7.28
N VAL A 205 24.83 -8.53 6.64
CA VAL A 205 23.83 -8.07 5.67
C VAL A 205 24.29 -8.44 4.27
N GLU A 206 23.43 -9.13 3.50
CA GLU A 206 23.73 -9.50 2.11
C GLU A 206 22.70 -8.88 1.18
N VAL A 207 23.15 -8.06 0.21
CA VAL A 207 22.30 -7.57 -0.88
C VAL A 207 22.09 -8.69 -1.88
N VAL A 208 20.84 -8.93 -2.28
CA VAL A 208 20.48 -10.09 -3.11
C VAL A 208 19.83 -9.67 -4.43
N SER A 209 19.84 -10.57 -5.42
CA SER A 209 19.11 -10.44 -6.68
C SER A 209 17.86 -11.33 -6.73
N ILE A 210 17.49 -11.91 -5.58
CA ILE A 210 16.37 -12.85 -5.43
C ILE A 210 15.05 -12.18 -5.79
N VAL A 211 14.20 -12.93 -6.48
CA VAL A 211 12.85 -12.50 -6.83
C VAL A 211 11.84 -13.57 -6.44
N GLU A 212 10.80 -13.12 -5.75
CA GLU A 212 9.69 -13.97 -5.33
C GLU A 212 8.37 -13.33 -5.76
N LYS A 213 7.38 -14.16 -6.08
CA LYS A 213 6.00 -13.73 -6.26
C LYS A 213 5.10 -14.36 -5.21
N TYR A 214 4.17 -13.56 -4.69
CA TYR A 214 3.10 -13.99 -3.80
C TYR A 214 1.79 -14.03 -4.58
N ASN A 215 1.07 -15.15 -4.50
CA ASN A 215 -0.25 -15.29 -5.11
C ASN A 215 -1.35 -15.15 -4.04
N THR A 216 -2.31 -14.25 -4.25
CA THR A 216 -3.35 -13.96 -3.26
C THR A 216 -4.40 -15.06 -3.11
N GLU A 217 -4.58 -15.91 -4.12
CA GLU A 217 -5.60 -16.97 -4.14
C GLU A 217 -5.09 -18.21 -3.41
N THR A 218 -3.89 -18.68 -3.75
CA THR A 218 -3.24 -19.81 -3.07
C THR A 218 -2.63 -19.42 -1.73
N LYS A 219 -2.36 -18.12 -1.53
CA LYS A 219 -1.67 -17.57 -0.35
C LYS A 219 -0.30 -18.23 -0.17
N THR A 220 0.43 -18.40 -1.28
CA THR A 220 1.76 -18.99 -1.29
C THR A 220 2.76 -18.07 -1.98
N TRP A 221 4.02 -18.24 -1.58
CA TRP A 221 5.17 -17.63 -2.23
C TRP A 221 5.78 -18.62 -3.21
N ALA A 222 6.31 -18.11 -4.31
CA ALA A 222 7.09 -18.87 -5.29
C ALA A 222 8.31 -18.07 -5.72
N SER A 223 9.46 -18.72 -5.79
CA SER A 223 10.65 -18.13 -6.39
C SER A 223 10.50 -18.10 -7.91
N ILE A 224 10.99 -17.03 -8.52
CA ILE A 224 11.12 -16.90 -9.98
C ILE A 224 12.59 -16.62 -10.33
N PRO A 225 13.00 -16.62 -11.61
CA PRO A 225 14.39 -16.35 -11.97
C PRO A 225 14.92 -15.08 -11.30
N PRO A 226 16.13 -15.10 -10.74
CA PRO A 226 16.72 -13.92 -10.10
C PRO A 226 17.09 -12.86 -11.13
N MET A 227 17.19 -11.61 -10.70
CA MET A 227 17.78 -10.53 -11.50
C MET A 227 19.27 -10.81 -11.77
N HIS A 228 19.83 -10.18 -12.79
CA HIS A 228 21.27 -10.26 -13.09
C HIS A 228 22.10 -9.50 -12.06
N ARG A 229 21.60 -8.36 -11.56
CA ARG A 229 22.30 -7.53 -10.58
C ARG A 229 21.60 -7.53 -9.23
N ARG A 230 22.41 -7.69 -8.17
CA ARG A 230 21.97 -7.53 -6.78
C ARG A 230 21.63 -6.06 -6.55
N ARG A 231 20.52 -5.79 -5.85
CA ARG A 231 20.11 -4.42 -5.55
C ARG A 231 19.22 -4.32 -4.31
N LYS A 232 19.38 -3.27 -3.52
CA LYS A 232 18.46 -2.82 -2.44
C LYS A 232 18.00 -1.40 -2.71
N LEU A 233 17.00 -0.91 -1.96
CA LEU A 233 16.45 0.46 -2.11
C LEU A 233 16.01 0.79 -3.56
N CYS A 234 15.50 -0.22 -4.26
CA CYS A 234 15.04 -0.11 -5.63
C CYS A 234 13.50 -0.01 -5.71
N SER A 235 12.99 0.32 -6.89
CA SER A 235 11.55 0.51 -7.11
C SER A 235 11.02 -0.43 -8.18
N GLY A 236 9.80 -0.94 -7.97
CA GLY A 236 9.14 -1.89 -8.86
C GLY A 236 7.89 -1.29 -9.51
N CYS A 237 7.64 -1.61 -10.78
CA CYS A 237 6.37 -1.32 -11.44
C CYS A 237 6.07 -2.33 -12.55
N PHE A 238 4.81 -2.47 -12.91
CA PHE A 238 4.43 -3.12 -14.16
C PHE A 238 4.26 -2.07 -15.25
N LEU A 239 4.84 -2.33 -16.42
CA LEU A 239 4.79 -1.46 -17.59
C LEU A 239 4.72 -2.34 -18.82
N ARG A 240 3.68 -2.17 -19.66
CA ARG A 240 3.48 -2.94 -20.89
C ARG A 240 3.61 -4.46 -20.67
N GLY A 241 2.99 -4.97 -19.61
CA GLY A 241 2.96 -6.40 -19.26
C GLY A 241 4.23 -6.95 -18.59
N LYS A 242 5.32 -6.18 -18.48
CA LYS A 242 6.57 -6.64 -17.86
C LYS A 242 6.77 -6.02 -16.48
N PHE A 243 7.46 -6.74 -15.60
CA PHE A 243 7.84 -6.25 -14.27
C PHE A 243 9.20 -5.58 -14.31
N TYR A 244 9.24 -4.26 -14.12
CA TYR A 244 10.46 -3.45 -14.11
C TYR A 244 10.95 -3.23 -12.69
N VAL A 245 12.27 -3.40 -12.49
CA VAL A 245 12.98 -3.08 -11.26
C VAL A 245 14.04 -2.02 -11.55
N ILE A 246 13.86 -0.83 -10.98
CA ILE A 246 14.55 0.39 -11.38
C ILE A 246 15.47 0.89 -10.26
N GLY A 247 16.73 1.12 -10.62
CA GLY A 247 17.73 1.74 -9.77
C GLY A 247 18.05 0.96 -8.49
N GLY A 248 18.25 1.71 -7.39
CA GLY A 248 18.68 1.18 -6.10
C GLY A 248 20.18 1.25 -5.90
N GLN A 249 20.69 0.42 -4.99
CA GLN A 249 22.10 0.33 -4.62
C GLN A 249 22.57 -1.12 -4.68
N ASN A 250 23.80 -1.34 -5.15
CA ASN A 250 24.43 -2.66 -5.12
C ASN A 250 24.99 -3.02 -3.72
N GLU A 251 25.72 -4.13 -3.64
CA GLU A 251 26.39 -4.60 -2.42
C GLU A 251 27.45 -3.64 -1.86
N ASN A 252 27.99 -2.76 -2.69
CA ASN A 252 29.00 -1.76 -2.31
C ASN A 252 28.38 -0.38 -2.00
N ASP A 253 27.05 -0.32 -1.87
CA ASP A 253 26.27 0.92 -1.68
C ASP A 253 26.38 1.92 -2.86
N GLU A 254 26.82 1.46 -4.04
CA GLU A 254 26.89 2.28 -5.24
C GLU A 254 25.51 2.40 -5.89
N ASN A 255 25.11 3.63 -6.23
CA ASN A 255 23.84 3.89 -6.88
C ASN A 255 23.80 3.29 -8.30
N LEU A 256 22.78 2.47 -8.56
CA LEU A 256 22.54 1.86 -9.85
C LEU A 256 21.72 2.81 -10.74
N THR A 257 22.24 3.13 -11.92
CA THR A 257 21.50 3.88 -12.96
C THR A 257 20.70 2.96 -13.89
N CYS A 258 20.97 1.65 -13.87
CA CYS A 258 20.28 0.67 -14.70
C CYS A 258 18.97 0.17 -14.08
N ALA A 259 18.09 -0.32 -14.93
CA ALA A 259 16.93 -1.11 -14.56
C ALA A 259 17.01 -2.52 -15.15
N GLU A 260 16.14 -3.41 -14.71
CA GLU A 260 15.92 -4.71 -15.33
C GLU A 260 14.43 -4.92 -15.52
N SER A 261 14.03 -5.54 -16.62
CA SER A 261 12.63 -5.91 -16.89
C SER A 261 12.48 -7.42 -16.97
N TYR A 262 11.45 -7.95 -16.32
CA TYR A 262 11.11 -9.36 -16.32
C TYR A 262 9.87 -9.61 -17.14
N ASP A 263 9.98 -10.57 -18.04
CA ASP A 263 8.91 -11.04 -18.90
C ASP A 263 8.40 -12.40 -18.38
N GLU A 264 7.12 -12.45 -18.02
CA GLU A 264 6.49 -13.67 -17.51
C GLU A 264 6.35 -14.74 -18.60
N GLU A 265 6.23 -14.36 -19.87
CA GLU A 265 6.02 -15.28 -21.00
C GLU A 265 7.31 -16.02 -21.34
N THR A 266 8.43 -15.31 -21.38
CA THR A 266 9.75 -15.89 -21.64
C THR A 266 10.45 -16.36 -20.37
N ASN A 267 9.93 -16.01 -19.19
CA ASN A 267 10.51 -16.31 -17.89
C ASN A 267 11.98 -15.84 -17.81
N SER A 268 12.25 -14.62 -18.29
CA SER A 268 13.61 -14.09 -18.39
C SER A 268 13.70 -12.61 -18.03
N TRP A 269 14.88 -12.19 -17.58
CA TRP A 269 15.21 -10.79 -17.33
C TRP A 269 15.94 -10.16 -18.52
N GLU A 270 15.78 -8.86 -18.69
CA GLU A 270 16.52 -8.04 -19.65
C GLU A 270 17.11 -6.82 -18.91
N LEU A 271 18.41 -6.57 -19.10
CA LEU A 271 19.09 -5.42 -18.51
C LEU A 271 18.90 -4.16 -19.36
N ILE A 272 18.45 -3.07 -18.73
CA ILE A 272 18.29 -1.76 -19.34
C ILE A 272 19.36 -0.82 -18.77
N PRO A 273 20.49 -0.61 -19.47
CA PRO A 273 21.57 0.23 -18.98
C PRO A 273 21.15 1.70 -18.93
N ASN A 274 21.71 2.47 -18.00
CA ASN A 274 21.64 3.95 -17.99
C ASN A 274 20.24 4.59 -17.97
N MET A 275 19.20 3.85 -17.57
CA MET A 275 17.82 4.35 -17.49
C MET A 275 17.68 5.62 -16.62
N LEU A 276 18.48 5.75 -15.55
CA LEU A 276 18.51 6.90 -14.64
C LEU A 276 19.78 7.74 -14.79
N ALA A 277 20.50 7.68 -15.92
CA ALA A 277 21.76 8.40 -16.08
C ALA A 277 21.60 9.93 -15.95
N ASP A 278 20.47 10.47 -16.39
CA ASP A 278 20.17 11.91 -16.34
C ASP A 278 19.56 12.36 -14.99
N MET A 279 19.44 11.46 -14.02
CA MET A 279 18.85 11.75 -12.70
C MET A 279 19.94 11.99 -11.66
N SER A 280 19.76 13.01 -10.82
CA SER A 280 20.69 13.28 -9.71
C SER A 280 20.45 12.30 -8.56
N LEU A 281 21.25 11.24 -8.49
CA LEU A 281 21.17 10.21 -7.44
C LEU A 281 22.05 10.59 -6.23
N SER A 282 21.42 11.04 -5.13
CA SER A 282 22.14 11.38 -3.89
C SER A 282 22.34 10.14 -2.99
N ILE A 283 23.42 10.13 -2.22
CA ILE A 283 23.60 9.18 -1.12
C ILE A 283 22.51 9.46 -0.06
N SER A 284 21.82 8.42 0.39
CA SER A 284 20.71 8.45 1.37
C SER A 284 19.38 9.07 0.89
N GLN A 285 19.10 9.04 -0.41
CA GLN A 285 17.77 9.39 -0.94
C GLN A 285 16.77 8.22 -0.81
N ALA A 286 15.48 8.53 -0.88
CA ALA A 286 14.45 7.50 -0.99
C ALA A 286 14.62 6.69 -2.30
N PRO A 287 14.14 5.43 -2.36
CA PRO A 287 14.08 4.68 -3.60
C PRO A 287 13.42 5.48 -4.74
N PRO A 288 13.80 5.25 -6.00
CA PRO A 288 13.27 6.00 -7.15
C PRO A 288 11.74 6.11 -7.10
N ARG A 289 11.20 7.32 -7.10
CA ARG A 289 9.75 7.53 -7.02
C ARG A 289 9.19 7.41 -8.43
N ILE A 290 8.43 6.33 -8.66
CA ILE A 290 7.92 5.97 -9.98
C ILE A 290 6.40 5.76 -9.95
N ALA A 291 5.75 6.00 -11.08
CA ALA A 291 4.34 5.73 -11.29
C ALA A 291 4.09 5.41 -12.77
N VAL A 292 3.15 4.51 -13.06
CA VAL A 292 2.78 4.14 -14.43
C VAL A 292 1.33 4.52 -14.66
N VAL A 293 1.09 5.38 -15.65
CA VAL A 293 -0.24 5.81 -16.09
C VAL A 293 -0.32 5.59 -17.58
N ASN A 294 -1.35 4.89 -18.06
CA ASN A 294 -1.58 4.62 -19.49
C ASN A 294 -0.33 4.09 -20.21
N ASP A 295 0.26 3.01 -19.68
CA ASP A 295 1.49 2.37 -20.19
C ASP A 295 2.69 3.30 -20.39
N THR A 296 2.67 4.43 -19.66
CA THR A 296 3.74 5.42 -19.66
C THR A 296 4.32 5.52 -18.27
N LEU A 297 5.64 5.39 -18.18
CA LEU A 297 6.37 5.47 -16.92
C LEU A 297 6.76 6.92 -16.63
N TYR A 298 6.42 7.36 -15.43
CA TYR A 298 6.78 8.66 -14.89
C TYR A 298 7.75 8.50 -13.73
N LEU A 299 8.78 9.34 -13.73
CA LEU A 299 9.84 9.38 -12.74
C LEU A 299 9.79 10.73 -12.04
N LEU A 300 9.95 10.71 -10.71
CA LEU A 300 10.09 11.94 -9.94
C LEU A 300 11.56 12.16 -9.57
N ASP A 301 12.17 13.19 -10.16
CA ASP A 301 13.49 13.66 -9.75
C ASP A 301 13.34 14.48 -8.47
N THR A 302 13.60 13.82 -7.34
CA THR A 302 13.44 14.46 -6.04
C THR A 302 14.47 15.54 -5.79
N SER A 303 15.67 15.48 -6.38
CA SER A 303 16.72 16.47 -6.19
C SER A 303 16.35 17.79 -6.88
N LEU A 304 15.82 17.70 -8.10
CA LEU A 304 15.41 18.85 -8.90
C LEU A 304 13.94 19.26 -8.66
N ASN A 305 13.17 18.45 -7.95
CA ASN A 305 11.74 18.67 -7.71
C ASN A 305 10.91 18.69 -9.01
N GLU A 306 11.25 17.77 -9.93
CA GLU A 306 10.72 17.70 -11.29
C GLU A 306 10.03 16.37 -11.57
N LEU A 307 8.95 16.43 -12.36
CA LEU A 307 8.37 15.27 -13.00
C LEU A 307 9.03 15.04 -14.36
N ARG A 308 9.37 13.79 -14.64
CA ARG A 308 9.89 13.33 -15.91
C ARG A 308 9.04 12.20 -16.47
N VAL A 309 8.94 12.13 -17.78
CA VAL A 309 8.37 11.00 -18.52
C VAL A 309 9.49 10.19 -19.14
N TYR A 310 9.40 8.86 -19.05
CA TYR A 310 10.38 7.94 -19.60
C TYR A 310 9.87 7.30 -20.89
N ASN A 311 10.69 7.35 -21.94
CA ASN A 311 10.44 6.67 -23.19
C ASN A 311 11.21 5.35 -23.23
N VAL A 312 10.46 4.24 -23.18
CA VAL A 312 11.00 2.88 -23.17
C VAL A 312 11.74 2.54 -24.47
N ASN A 313 11.30 3.07 -25.61
CA ASN A 313 11.86 2.71 -26.91
C ASN A 313 13.22 3.36 -27.15
N THR A 314 13.42 4.59 -26.66
CA THR A 314 14.68 5.33 -26.80
C THR A 314 15.56 5.25 -25.56
N ASN A 315 15.05 4.70 -24.45
CA ASN A 315 15.71 4.68 -23.14
C ASN A 315 16.16 6.08 -22.68
N THR A 316 15.27 7.08 -22.85
CA THR A 316 15.54 8.47 -22.46
C THR A 316 14.40 9.02 -21.61
N SER A 317 14.72 10.03 -20.79
CA SER A 317 13.72 10.75 -19.99
C SER A 317 13.60 12.19 -20.44
N LYS A 318 12.38 12.73 -20.45
CA LYS A 318 12.07 14.14 -20.75
C LYS A 318 11.42 14.79 -19.53
N LYS A 319 11.83 16.01 -19.18
CA LYS A 319 11.16 16.83 -18.16
C LYS A 319 9.77 17.25 -18.63
N LEU A 320 8.77 17.08 -17.77
CA LEU A 320 7.39 17.56 -17.97
C LEU A 320 7.04 18.79 -17.13
N GLY A 321 7.78 19.06 -16.05
CA GLY A 321 7.57 20.26 -15.24
C GLY A 321 7.93 20.06 -13.78
N THR A 322 7.66 21.08 -12.96
CA THR A 322 7.91 21.04 -11.52
C THR A 322 6.73 20.44 -10.76
N ILE A 323 6.99 19.90 -9.57
CA ILE A 323 5.95 19.36 -8.69
C ILE A 323 5.62 20.31 -7.51
N PRO A 324 4.35 20.38 -7.06
CA PRO A 324 3.90 21.29 -6.01
C PRO A 324 4.23 20.84 -4.58
N VAL A 325 5.05 19.80 -4.40
CA VAL A 325 5.54 19.35 -3.08
C VAL A 325 7.05 19.51 -2.99
N MET A 326 7.56 19.69 -1.78
CA MET A 326 8.97 19.88 -1.47
C MET A 326 9.71 18.53 -1.37
N ALA A 327 9.77 17.76 -2.45
CA ALA A 327 10.43 16.46 -2.45
C ALA A 327 11.95 16.56 -2.23
N HIS A 328 12.58 17.64 -2.68
CA HIS A 328 14.01 17.90 -2.52
C HIS A 328 14.43 18.08 -1.05
N VAL A 329 13.58 18.70 -0.22
CA VAL A 329 13.87 18.95 1.20
C VAL A 329 14.03 17.64 1.97
N THR A 330 13.25 16.63 1.63
CA THR A 330 13.27 15.33 2.31
C THR A 330 13.95 14.25 1.47
N LYS A 331 14.60 14.59 0.35
CA LYS A 331 15.18 13.61 -0.59
C LYS A 331 14.18 12.51 -0.99
N GLY A 332 12.92 12.87 -1.19
CA GLY A 332 11.82 11.95 -1.54
C GLY A 332 11.19 11.19 -0.38
N TRP A 333 11.69 11.33 0.85
CA TRP A 333 11.14 10.68 2.04
C TRP A 333 9.84 11.37 2.50
N GLY A 334 8.80 10.60 2.78
CA GLY A 334 7.48 11.13 3.17
C GLY A 334 6.69 11.79 2.03
N VAL A 335 7.15 11.64 0.79
CA VAL A 335 6.42 11.98 -0.44
C VAL A 335 5.73 10.73 -0.97
N VAL A 336 4.43 10.81 -1.20
CA VAL A 336 3.66 9.80 -1.92
C VAL A 336 3.61 10.20 -3.38
N PHE A 337 4.04 9.30 -4.26
CA PHE A 337 3.88 9.42 -5.70
C PHE A 337 3.37 8.08 -6.22
N LYS A 338 2.13 8.05 -6.71
CA LYS A 338 1.43 6.81 -7.10
C LYS A 338 0.56 7.07 -8.33
N SER A 339 0.38 6.04 -9.15
CA SER A 339 -0.64 6.06 -10.20
C SER A 339 -1.99 5.60 -9.65
N VAL A 340 -3.05 6.28 -10.08
CA VAL A 340 -4.43 6.00 -9.70
C VAL A 340 -5.31 6.21 -10.93
N LYS A 341 -5.77 5.10 -11.53
CA LYS A 341 -6.45 5.13 -12.84
C LYS A 341 -5.59 5.93 -13.85
N ASP A 342 -6.17 6.94 -14.46
CA ASP A 342 -5.54 7.82 -15.45
C ASP A 342 -4.77 9.01 -14.84
N ASN A 343 -4.58 9.02 -13.51
CA ASN A 343 -3.99 10.14 -12.77
C ASN A 343 -2.70 9.77 -12.07
N LEU A 344 -1.79 10.75 -11.97
CA LEU A 344 -0.74 10.78 -10.98
C LEU A 344 -1.28 11.42 -9.71
N MET A 345 -1.00 10.78 -8.57
CA MET A 345 -1.30 11.28 -7.25
C MET A 345 -0.01 11.62 -6.52
N LEU A 346 0.02 12.82 -5.94
CA LEU A 346 1.17 13.37 -5.25
C LEU A 346 0.75 13.93 -3.89
N ILE A 347 1.36 13.43 -2.81
CA ILE A 347 1.09 13.90 -1.44
C ILE A 347 2.40 14.20 -0.75
N GLY A 348 2.52 15.38 -0.17
CA GLY A 348 3.77 15.79 0.47
C GLY A 348 3.68 17.19 1.07
N ALA A 349 4.73 17.59 1.77
CA ALA A 349 4.83 18.94 2.31
C ALA A 349 4.84 19.96 1.16
N SER A 350 4.01 20.99 1.23
CA SER A 350 3.86 22.01 0.19
C SER A 350 4.10 23.41 0.76
N PHE A 351 4.47 24.37 -0.10
CA PHE A 351 4.50 25.80 0.24
C PHE A 351 3.09 26.37 0.14
N ASN A 352 2.50 26.75 1.28
CA ASN A 352 1.31 27.59 1.28
C ASN A 352 1.69 29.04 1.56
N ARG A 353 1.09 30.02 0.85
CA ARG A 353 1.44 31.47 0.87
C ARG A 353 1.35 32.16 2.26
N LEU A 354 1.01 31.43 3.32
CA LEU A 354 0.77 31.91 4.68
C LEU A 354 1.65 31.22 5.75
N HIS A 355 2.88 30.79 5.40
CA HIS A 355 3.91 30.33 6.34
C HIS A 355 3.61 29.06 7.18
N SER A 356 2.54 28.30 6.90
CA SER A 356 2.32 26.99 7.54
C SER A 356 2.72 25.84 6.60
N ARG A 357 3.62 24.96 7.08
CA ARG A 357 3.97 23.69 6.42
C ARG A 357 2.78 22.73 6.48
N LYS A 358 1.80 22.90 5.60
CA LYS A 358 0.72 21.92 5.42
C LYS A 358 1.11 20.94 4.31
N ARG A 359 0.68 19.69 4.42
CA ARG A 359 0.78 18.75 3.30
C ARG A 359 -0.39 18.97 2.37
N GLY A 360 -0.09 19.12 1.09
CA GLY A 360 -1.07 19.15 0.03
C GLY A 360 -1.25 17.77 -0.59
N ILE A 361 -2.46 17.53 -1.11
CA ILE A 361 -2.80 16.39 -1.95
C ILE A 361 -3.01 16.97 -3.34
N TYR A 362 -2.30 16.46 -4.33
CA TYR A 362 -2.37 16.93 -5.71
C TYR A 362 -2.63 15.75 -6.64
N LYS A 363 -3.42 15.99 -7.68
CA LYS A 363 -3.58 15.07 -8.79
C LYS A 363 -3.29 15.75 -10.12
N SER A 364 -2.92 14.95 -11.11
CA SER A 364 -2.74 15.42 -12.48
C SER A 364 -3.02 14.26 -13.44
N CYS A 365 -3.63 14.56 -14.59
CA CYS A 365 -3.72 13.64 -15.73
C CYS A 365 -2.51 13.88 -16.64
N PRO A 366 -1.42 13.10 -16.55
CA PRO A 366 -0.25 13.34 -17.38
C PRO A 366 -0.44 12.82 -18.82
N SER A 367 0.35 13.36 -19.74
CA SER A 367 0.50 12.85 -21.10
C SER A 367 1.96 13.05 -21.52
N PRO A 368 2.55 12.09 -22.25
CA PRO A 368 3.95 12.18 -22.70
C PRO A 368 4.21 13.37 -23.63
N ASP A 369 3.18 13.81 -24.36
CA ASP A 369 3.29 14.86 -25.37
C ASP A 369 3.07 16.27 -24.78
N MET A 370 2.69 16.39 -23.51
CA MET A 370 2.51 17.68 -22.88
C MET A 370 3.84 18.44 -22.72
N GLU A 371 3.76 19.76 -22.86
CA GLU A 371 4.88 20.67 -22.61
C GLU A 371 5.00 21.01 -21.12
N GLU A 372 3.87 21.19 -20.44
CA GLU A 372 3.82 21.53 -19.03
C GLU A 372 2.72 20.73 -18.32
N ILE A 373 3.02 20.26 -17.10
CA ILE A 373 2.07 19.55 -16.26
C ILE A 373 1.28 20.50 -15.35
N HIS A 374 -0.04 20.35 -15.35
CA HIS A 374 -0.92 21.04 -14.40
C HIS A 374 -1.27 20.16 -13.21
N TRP A 375 -1.21 20.71 -11.99
CA TRP A 375 -1.56 20.01 -10.76
C TRP A 375 -2.81 20.62 -10.11
N GLU A 376 -3.82 19.79 -9.89
CA GLU A 376 -5.04 20.15 -9.16
C GLU A 376 -4.89 19.78 -7.68
N GLU A 377 -5.09 20.75 -6.77
CA GLU A 377 -5.09 20.49 -5.33
C GLU A 377 -6.44 19.92 -4.86
N ILE A 378 -6.39 18.82 -4.10
CA ILE A 378 -7.56 18.18 -3.52
C ILE A 378 -7.70 18.59 -2.05
N CYS A 379 -8.84 19.17 -1.70
CA CYS A 379 -9.15 19.52 -0.31
C CYS A 379 -9.62 18.29 0.50
N CYS A 380 -8.79 17.85 1.44
CA CYS A 380 -9.16 16.81 2.41
C CYS A 380 -10.18 17.35 3.43
N ARG A 381 -11.42 16.84 3.42
CA ARG A 381 -12.49 17.27 4.35
C ARG A 381 -12.42 16.61 5.74
N GLY A 382 -11.63 15.54 5.89
CA GLY A 382 -11.56 14.70 7.10
C GLY A 382 -10.45 15.05 8.11
N GLY A 383 -9.89 16.27 8.07
CA GLY A 383 -8.74 16.69 8.86
C GLY A 383 -7.46 16.83 8.03
N SER A 384 -6.49 17.58 8.53
CA SER A 384 -5.26 17.87 7.80
C SER A 384 -4.25 16.72 7.89
N LEU A 385 -3.64 16.34 6.76
CA LEU A 385 -2.49 15.40 6.68
C LEU A 385 -1.21 16.05 7.25
N ASN A 386 -1.25 16.53 8.48
CA ASN A 386 -0.13 17.28 9.07
C ASN A 386 1.09 16.38 9.37
N HIS A 387 0.89 15.07 9.47
CA HIS A 387 1.90 14.15 9.98
C HIS A 387 2.71 13.47 8.89
N TYR A 388 3.96 13.16 9.22
CA TYR A 388 4.90 12.52 8.29
C TYR A 388 4.34 11.19 7.80
N ILE A 389 4.24 11.02 6.48
CA ILE A 389 3.73 9.80 5.86
C ILE A 389 4.85 8.77 5.87
N LEU A 390 4.66 7.70 6.62
CA LEU A 390 5.62 6.58 6.66
C LEU A 390 5.42 5.67 5.46
N ASN A 391 4.17 5.46 5.06
CA ASN A 391 3.85 4.56 3.96
C ASN A 391 2.48 4.93 3.33
N CYS A 392 2.37 4.73 2.02
CA CYS A 392 1.11 4.79 1.29
C CYS A 392 1.04 3.72 0.20
N CYS A 393 -0.09 3.04 0.13
CA CYS A 393 -0.44 2.07 -0.91
C CYS A 393 -1.83 2.37 -1.49
N VAL A 394 -2.02 2.10 -2.78
CA VAL A 394 -3.31 2.25 -3.47
C VAL A 394 -3.85 0.87 -3.80
N MET A 395 -5.11 0.64 -3.45
CA MET A 395 -5.86 -0.56 -3.80
C MET A 395 -7.01 -0.20 -4.73
N LEU A 396 -7.21 -0.98 -5.80
CA LEU A 396 -8.39 -0.90 -6.67
C LEU A 396 -9.36 -2.01 -6.25
N ALA A 397 -10.53 -1.65 -5.71
CA ALA A 397 -11.50 -2.62 -5.17
C ALA A 397 -12.95 -2.37 -5.56
#